data_AF-A0A810MT07-F1
#
_entry.id   AF-A0A810MT07-F1
#
_cell.length_a   1.000
_cell.length_b   1.000
_cell.length_c   1.000
_cell.angle_alpha   90.00
_cell.angle_beta   90.00
_cell.angle_gamma   90.00
#
_symmetry.space_group_name_H-M   'P 1'
#
loop_
_entity.id
_entity.type
_entity.pdbx_description
1 polymer ?
#
loop_
_entity_poly.entity_id
_entity_poly.type
_entity_poly.pdbx_seq_one_letter_code
_entity_poly.pdbx_strand_id
1 'polypeptide(L)'
;MGSYLRLTITDTLGTRVGGHHCFSPHARVTRTFWYRVPGEWVADGVLCPRRRDQLVDRLYEPGWRDAGPGGSAYVILDLQDKVLSAEEVSGRPWLGDRAGFFVCGPDGALREVVPADL
;
A
#
# COMPACT_ATOMS: atom_id res chain seq x y z
N MET A 1 18.83 -9.65 -1.64
CA MET A 1 18.64 -8.17 -1.73
C MET A 1 17.15 -7.88 -1.81
N GLY A 2 16.68 -6.79 -1.20
CA GLY A 2 15.26 -6.42 -1.24
C GLY A 2 15.00 -5.36 -2.32
N SER A 3 13.78 -5.31 -2.83
CA SER A 3 13.33 -4.32 -3.81
C SER A 3 12.58 -3.19 -3.11
N TYR A 4 12.75 -1.97 -3.60
CA TYR A 4 12.01 -0.81 -3.11
C TYR A 4 10.78 -0.55 -3.99
N LEU A 5 9.69 -0.20 -3.34
CA LEU A 5 8.37 -0.10 -3.93
C LEU A 5 7.70 1.17 -3.42
N ARG A 6 7.03 1.88 -4.33
CA ARG A 6 6.03 2.91 -3.99
C ARG A 6 4.64 2.37 -4.26
N LEU A 7 3.76 2.45 -3.27
CA LEU A 7 2.33 2.20 -3.44
C LEU A 7 1.57 3.50 -3.20
N THR A 8 0.80 3.94 -4.19
CA THR A 8 -0.11 5.08 -4.06
C THR A 8 -1.53 4.55 -4.08
N ILE A 9 -2.27 4.84 -3.03
CA ILE A 9 -3.66 4.40 -2.88
C ILE A 9 -4.54 5.64 -2.80
N THR A 10 -5.58 5.67 -3.62
CA THR A 10 -6.67 6.64 -3.50
C THR A 10 -7.88 5.91 -2.94
N ASP A 11 -8.33 6.30 -1.76
CA ASP A 11 -9.48 5.70 -1.08
C ASP A 11 -10.55 6.75 -0.76
N THR A 12 -11.69 6.28 -0.28
CA THR A 12 -12.69 7.11 0.40
C THR A 12 -13.27 6.33 1.57
N LEU A 13 -13.60 7.02 2.66
CA LEU A 13 -14.31 6.42 3.78
C LEU A 13 -15.79 6.23 3.43
N GLY A 14 -16.30 5.03 3.64
CA GLY A 14 -17.72 4.71 3.59
C GLY A 14 -18.42 5.08 4.90
N THR A 15 -19.58 5.71 4.80
CA THR A 15 -20.45 6.03 5.94
C THR A 15 -21.63 5.05 5.96
N ARG A 16 -22.02 4.58 7.14
CA ARG A 16 -23.22 3.74 7.28
C ARG A 16 -24.47 4.62 7.28
N VAL A 17 -25.37 4.37 6.33
CA VAL A 17 -26.68 5.02 6.22
C VAL A 17 -27.72 3.92 6.00
N GLY A 18 -28.69 3.82 6.93
CA GLY A 18 -29.77 2.83 6.82
C GLY A 18 -29.31 1.36 6.75
N GLY A 19 -28.17 1.02 7.37
CA GLY A 19 -27.61 -0.33 7.35
C GLY A 19 -26.67 -0.63 6.17
N HIS A 20 -26.62 0.24 5.15
CA HIS A 20 -25.73 0.12 3.99
C HIS A 20 -24.51 1.01 4.13
N HIS A 21 -23.39 0.63 3.50
CA HIS A 21 -22.24 1.52 3.32
C HIS A 21 -22.43 2.38 2.08
N CYS A 22 -22.51 3.70 2.26
CA CYS A 22 -22.53 4.67 1.18
C CYS A 22 -21.19 5.41 1.17
N PHE A 23 -20.63 5.68 -0.01
CA PHE A 23 -19.40 6.44 -0.14
C PHE A 23 -19.55 7.53 -1.20
N SER A 24 -18.74 8.58 -1.08
CA SER A 24 -18.68 9.66 -2.07
C SER A 24 -17.30 9.66 -2.73
N PRO A 25 -17.18 9.40 -4.05
CA PRO A 25 -15.88 9.44 -4.73
C PRO A 25 -15.26 10.84 -4.76
N HIS A 26 -16.03 11.88 -4.43
CA HIS A 26 -15.54 13.26 -4.29
C HIS A 26 -14.83 13.50 -2.95
N ALA A 27 -15.05 12.66 -1.94
CA ALA A 27 -14.37 12.72 -0.65
C ALA A 27 -13.07 11.90 -0.64
N ARG A 28 -12.46 11.70 -1.81
CA ARG A 28 -11.28 10.84 -1.98
C ARG A 28 -10.03 11.42 -1.32
N VAL A 29 -9.19 10.54 -0.79
CA VAL A 29 -7.88 10.86 -0.24
C VAL A 29 -6.84 9.99 -0.92
N THR A 30 -5.75 10.60 -1.39
CA THR A 30 -4.60 9.88 -1.96
C THR A 30 -3.46 9.86 -0.97
N ARG A 31 -2.91 8.67 -0.71
CA ARG A 31 -1.77 8.46 0.20
C ARG A 31 -0.69 7.66 -0.51
N THR A 32 0.56 8.00 -0.21
CA THR A 32 1.74 7.25 -0.66
C THR A 32 2.29 6.44 0.50
N PHE A 33 2.72 5.23 0.22
CA PHE A 33 3.38 4.32 1.14
C PHE A 33 4.63 3.76 0.48
N TRP A 34 5.71 3.70 1.24
CA TRP A 34 6.99 3.18 0.78
C TRP A 34 7.27 1.82 1.38
N TYR A 35 7.86 0.93 0.59
CA TYR A 35 8.12 -0.43 1.01
C TYR A 35 9.51 -0.89 0.60
N ARG A 36 10.12 -1.70 1.46
CA ARG A 36 11.18 -2.62 1.08
C ARG A 36 10.66 -4.05 1.18
N VAL A 37 10.56 -4.74 0.05
CA VAL A 37 10.02 -6.11 -0.07
C VAL A 37 11.13 -7.10 -0.44
N PRO A 38 10.93 -8.40 -0.19
CA PRO A 38 11.83 -9.43 -0.70
C PRO A 38 11.93 -9.39 -2.23
N GLY A 39 13.12 -9.63 -2.77
CA GLY A 39 13.37 -9.52 -4.21
C GLY A 39 12.54 -10.50 -5.04
N GLU A 40 12.24 -11.68 -4.50
CA GLU A 40 11.43 -12.71 -5.13
C GLU A 40 9.94 -12.36 -5.27
N TRP A 41 9.49 -11.24 -4.69
CA TRP A 41 8.14 -10.72 -4.91
C TRP A 41 8.01 -9.96 -6.23
N VAL A 42 9.14 -9.61 -6.84
CA VAL A 42 9.24 -8.82 -8.07
C VAL A 42 9.75 -9.71 -9.20
N ALA A 43 9.05 -9.70 -10.32
CA ALA A 43 9.49 -10.33 -11.56
C ALA A 43 9.44 -9.28 -12.67
N ASP A 44 10.52 -9.16 -13.46
CA ASP A 44 10.62 -8.21 -14.58
C ASP A 44 10.27 -6.75 -14.21
N GLY A 45 10.64 -6.33 -13.00
CA GLY A 45 10.36 -4.97 -12.49
C GLY A 45 8.91 -4.75 -12.07
N VAL A 46 8.09 -5.80 -12.01
CA VAL A 46 6.68 -5.73 -11.64
C VAL A 46 6.44 -6.51 -10.34
N LEU A 47 5.69 -5.91 -9.42
CA LEU A 47 5.26 -6.59 -8.20
C LEU A 47 4.21 -7.65 -8.54
N CYS A 48 4.38 -8.86 -8.01
CA CYS A 48 3.36 -9.91 -8.14
C CYS A 48 2.00 -9.42 -7.61
N PRO A 49 0.88 -9.53 -8.37
CA PRO A 49 -0.43 -9.03 -7.95
C PRO A 49 -0.90 -9.60 -6.61
N ARG A 50 -0.64 -10.88 -6.33
CA ARG A 50 -0.97 -11.50 -5.05
C ARG A 50 -0.21 -10.86 -3.89
N ARG A 51 1.05 -10.46 -4.10
CA ARG A 51 1.87 -9.80 -3.08
C ARG A 51 1.43 -8.37 -2.85
N ARG A 52 1.02 -7.67 -3.91
CA ARG A 52 0.38 -6.35 -3.80
C ARG A 52 -0.86 -6.41 -2.92
N ASP A 53 -1.77 -7.35 -3.18
CA ASP A 53 -2.99 -7.51 -2.39
C ASP A 53 -2.67 -7.80 -0.91
N GLN A 54 -1.65 -8.60 -0.62
CA GLN A 54 -1.17 -8.84 0.74
C GLN A 54 -0.66 -7.58 1.44
N LEU A 55 -0.05 -6.63 0.72
CA LEU A 55 0.37 -5.34 1.30
C LEU A 55 -0.86 -4.47 1.62
N VAL A 56 -1.87 -4.49 0.75
CA VAL A 56 -3.11 -3.72 0.95
C VAL A 56 -3.95 -4.29 2.09
N ASP A 57 -4.04 -5.62 2.22
CA ASP A 57 -4.73 -6.29 3.33
C ASP A 57 -4.21 -5.85 4.71
N ARG A 58 -2.92 -5.47 4.79
CA ARG A 58 -2.32 -4.97 6.05
C ARG A 58 -2.72 -3.54 6.37
N LEU A 59 -3.07 -2.75 5.35
CA LEU A 59 -3.48 -1.35 5.52
C LEU A 59 -5.00 -1.21 5.68
N TYR A 60 -5.77 -2.05 4.97
CA TYR A 60 -7.23 -1.90 4.83
C TYR A 60 -8.03 -3.08 5.38
N GLU A 61 -7.35 -4.04 6.01
CA GLU A 61 -7.89 -5.33 6.48
C GLU A 61 -8.21 -6.30 5.33
N PRO A 62 -8.15 -7.63 5.57
CA PRO A 62 -8.57 -8.62 4.58
C PRO A 62 -10.02 -8.38 4.15
N GLY A 63 -10.29 -8.53 2.84
CA GLY A 63 -11.63 -8.29 2.29
C GLY A 63 -11.90 -6.82 1.95
N TRP A 64 -10.89 -5.96 1.88
CA TRP A 64 -11.01 -4.58 1.38
C TRP A 64 -11.55 -4.47 -0.05
N ARG A 65 -11.44 -5.56 -0.84
CA ARG A 65 -12.05 -5.67 -2.17
C ARG A 65 -13.57 -5.85 -2.11
N ASP A 66 -14.09 -6.34 -0.99
CA ASP A 66 -15.50 -6.64 -0.80
C ASP A 66 -16.22 -5.41 -0.23
N ALA A 67 -17.08 -4.79 -1.04
CA ALA A 67 -17.99 -3.76 -0.56
C ALA A 67 -19.14 -4.43 0.23
N GLY A 68 -18.94 -4.73 1.51
CA GLY A 68 -19.92 -5.47 2.30
C GLY A 68 -19.85 -5.25 3.82
N PRO A 69 -20.83 -5.78 4.58
CA PRO A 69 -21.01 -5.52 6.01
C PRO A 69 -19.88 -6.01 6.94
N GLY A 70 -18.88 -6.70 6.40
CA GLY A 70 -17.67 -7.15 7.10
C GLY A 70 -16.37 -6.85 6.34
N GLY A 71 -16.43 -6.02 5.29
CA GLY A 71 -15.26 -5.52 4.57
C GLY A 71 -14.73 -4.22 5.16
N SER A 72 -13.69 -3.68 4.54
CA SER A 72 -13.08 -2.41 4.98
C SER A 72 -14.09 -1.27 5.00
N ALA A 73 -14.00 -0.39 6.00
CA ALA A 73 -14.75 0.86 5.99
C ALA A 73 -14.32 1.80 4.85
N TYR A 74 -13.16 1.55 4.23
CA TYR A 74 -12.64 2.31 3.10
C TYR A 74 -12.90 1.59 1.78
N VAL A 75 -13.22 2.37 0.75
CA VAL A 75 -13.33 1.90 -0.63
C VAL A 75 -12.11 2.42 -1.40
N ILE A 76 -11.29 1.50 -1.92
CA ILE A 76 -10.17 1.86 -2.78
C ILE A 76 -10.69 2.20 -4.18
N LEU A 77 -10.43 3.42 -4.63
CA LEU A 77 -10.84 3.97 -5.92
C LEU A 77 -9.75 3.84 -6.97
N ASP A 78 -8.48 3.96 -6.57
CA ASP A 78 -7.32 3.77 -7.43
C ASP A 78 -6.16 3.19 -6.61
N LEU A 79 -5.35 2.36 -7.27
CA LEU A 79 -4.18 1.74 -6.67
C LEU A 79 -3.07 1.59 -7.70
N GLN A 80 -1.95 2.24 -7.42
CA GLN A 80 -0.78 2.27 -8.29
C GLN A 80 0.45 1.78 -7.54
N ASP A 81 1.10 0.76 -8.07
CA ASP A 81 2.38 0.27 -7.57
C ASP A 81 3.51 0.56 -8.57
N LYS A 82 4.68 0.91 -8.04
CA LYS A 82 5.90 1.10 -8.81
C LYS A 82 7.08 0.48 -8.08
N VAL A 83 7.75 -0.48 -8.71
CA VAL A 83 9.08 -0.92 -8.29
C VAL A 83 10.09 0.13 -8.74
N LEU A 84 10.94 0.58 -7.82
CA LEU A 84 11.93 1.61 -8.10
C LEU A 84 13.16 1.04 -8.81
N SER A 85 13.72 1.83 -9.73
CA SER A 85 15.04 1.54 -10.30
C SER A 85 16.17 1.77 -9.28
N ALA A 86 17.36 1.25 -9.58
CA ALA A 86 18.54 1.49 -8.73
C ALA A 86 18.88 2.99 -8.59
N GLU A 87 18.66 3.76 -9.65
CA GLU A 87 18.85 5.22 -9.64
C GLU A 87 17.85 5.91 -8.72
N GLU A 88 16.56 5.56 -8.80
CA GLU A 88 15.52 6.11 -7.93
C GLU A 88 15.77 5.77 -6.46
N VAL A 89 16.22 4.55 -6.18
CA VAL A 89 16.61 4.12 -4.83
C VAL A 89 17.77 4.96 -4.28
N SER A 90 18.74 5.32 -5.12
CA SER A 90 19.88 6.14 -4.69
C SER A 90 19.45 7.53 -4.21
N GLY A 91 18.37 8.06 -4.76
CA GLY A 91 17.76 9.33 -4.35
C GLY A 91 16.97 9.27 -3.05
N ARG A 92 16.73 8.07 -2.49
CA ARG A 92 15.97 7.82 -1.24
C ARG A 92 14.71 8.69 -1.12
N PRO A 93 13.80 8.65 -2.11
CA PRO A 93 12.65 9.57 -2.21
C PRO A 93 11.74 9.53 -0.99
N TRP A 94 11.70 8.40 -0.29
CA TRP A 94 10.95 8.22 0.94
C TRP A 94 11.41 9.08 2.13
N LEU A 95 12.62 9.65 2.10
CA LEU A 95 13.07 10.57 3.15
C LEU A 95 12.43 11.96 3.01
N GLY A 96 12.04 12.36 1.80
CA GLY A 96 11.36 13.62 1.53
C GLY A 96 9.84 13.53 1.70
N ASP A 97 9.28 12.35 1.48
CA ASP A 97 7.86 12.11 1.64
C ASP A 97 7.52 11.90 3.13
N ARG A 98 6.58 12.67 3.68
CA ARG A 98 5.98 12.42 5.01
C ARG A 98 5.01 11.22 4.94
N ALA A 99 5.49 10.10 4.41
CA ALA A 99 4.77 8.88 4.14
C ALA A 99 5.30 7.75 5.04
N GLY A 100 4.44 6.78 5.35
CA GLY A 100 4.86 5.58 6.06
C GLY A 100 5.85 4.77 5.24
N PHE A 101 6.89 4.26 5.89
CA PHE A 101 7.85 3.34 5.28
C PHE A 101 7.75 1.98 5.97
N PHE A 102 7.61 0.92 5.18
CA PHE A 102 7.43 -0.42 5.68
C PHE A 102 8.51 -1.37 5.15
N VAL A 103 8.98 -2.28 6.00
CA VAL A 103 9.90 -3.35 5.61
C VAL A 103 9.19 -4.68 5.79
N CYS A 104 9.18 -5.49 4.73
CA CYS A 104 8.74 -6.86 4.80
C CYS A 104 9.94 -7.76 5.16
N GLY A 105 9.88 -8.38 6.34
CA GLY A 105 10.88 -9.29 6.85
C GLY A 105 10.86 -10.66 6.14
N PRO A 106 11.89 -11.50 6.37
CA PRO A 106 11.96 -12.85 5.81
C PRO A 106 10.86 -13.79 6.35
N ASP A 107 10.27 -13.44 7.49
CA ASP A 107 9.08 -14.08 8.09
C ASP A 107 7.77 -13.68 7.37
N GLY A 108 7.84 -12.81 6.37
CA GLY A 108 6.67 -12.23 5.69
C GLY A 108 5.95 -11.18 6.53
N ALA A 109 6.47 -10.80 7.70
CA ALA A 109 5.88 -9.76 8.53
C ALA A 109 6.19 -8.37 7.96
N LEU A 110 5.18 -7.52 7.89
CA LEU A 110 5.33 -6.12 7.51
C LEU A 110 5.50 -5.28 8.76
N ARG A 111 6.58 -4.47 8.82
CA ARG A 111 6.86 -3.59 9.95
C ARG A 111 7.02 -2.16 9.46
N GLU A 112 6.29 -1.23 10.08
CA GLU A 112 6.54 0.19 9.86
C GLU A 112 7.86 0.58 10.52
N VAL A 113 8.67 1.38 9.85
CA VAL A 113 9.99 1.83 10.32
C VAL A 113 10.18 3.29 10.01
N VAL A 114 10.97 3.97 10.84
CA VAL A 114 11.45 5.32 10.52
C VAL A 114 12.67 5.17 9.61
N PRO A 115 12.65 5.70 8.38
CA PRO A 115 13.68 5.44 7.39
C PRO A 115 15.01 6.18 7.62
N ALA A 116 15.23 6.77 8.80
CA ALA A 116 16.39 7.60 9.11
C ALA A 116 17.75 6.91 8.86
N ASP A 117 17.79 5.58 8.92
CA ASP A 117 19.00 4.77 8.81
C ASP A 117 18.99 3.79 7.61
N LEU A 118 18.03 3.91 6.67
CA LEU A 118 17.89 3.02 5.49
C LEU A 118 18.51 3.59 4.21
#